data_AF-A0A847H2I6-F1
#
_entry.id   AF-A0A847H2I6-F1
#
_cell.length_a   1.000
_cell.length_b   1.000
_cell.length_c   1.000
_cell.angle_alpha   90.00
_cell.angle_beta   90.00
_cell.angle_gamma   90.00
#
_symmetry.space_group_name_H-M   'P 1'
#
loop_
_entity.id
_entity.type
_entity.pdbx_description
1 polymer ?
#
loop_
_entity_poly.entity_id
_entity_poly.type
_entity_poly.pdbx_seq_one_letter_code
_entity_poly.pdbx_strand_id
1 'polypeptide(L)'
;MPTRENKRFDKRIVSFPRMGNVHIPVCSVLGGMGAEIILPPANNKETLSLGTRYSPETMCLPYKMNLGNYIQAIEKGANTLLMFGAPGSCRLGTYAIQAEAKLKELGYDFEMVVFDLYKGGVVELIEKFSRATDSKNILGGIRGLKLGLSKFAALDEVEKGLLYWRPREKDAGNAERIYLKGVRLIDKAASHDEVRNAVSQTLDEYRGIPVNKNREILKIFLTGEFYVLLEPFANMGIEKMLGNLGVEVQRQIMLSEWVSQAITPKWLRTWKTRKEKSKKY
;
A
#
# COMPACT_ATOMS: atom_id res chain seq x y z
N MET A 1 -13.49 -3.22 -31.54
CA MET A 1 -12.17 -2.79 -31.02
C MET A 1 -12.25 -1.30 -30.77
N PRO A 2 -12.12 -0.79 -29.52
CA PRO A 2 -12.14 0.64 -29.30
C PRO A 2 -10.82 1.23 -29.82
N THR A 3 -10.97 2.20 -30.72
CA THR A 3 -9.93 2.97 -31.38
C THR A 3 -9.12 3.79 -30.37
N ARG A 4 -7.79 3.78 -30.54
CA ARG A 4 -6.84 4.67 -29.88
C ARG A 4 -6.95 6.06 -30.51
N GLU A 5 -7.84 6.93 -30.04
CA GLU A 5 -7.82 8.36 -30.40
C GLU A 5 -8.74 9.16 -29.46
N ASN A 6 -8.16 9.60 -28.34
CA ASN A 6 -8.43 10.88 -27.67
C ASN A 6 -7.64 10.89 -26.36
N LYS A 7 -6.44 11.47 -26.38
CA LYS A 7 -5.75 11.79 -25.13
C LYS A 7 -6.57 12.88 -24.44
N ARG A 8 -7.22 12.55 -23.32
CA ARG A 8 -8.05 13.48 -22.55
C ARG A 8 -7.25 14.63 -21.95
N PHE A 9 -5.99 14.38 -21.61
CA PHE A 9 -5.07 15.36 -21.02
C PHE A 9 -3.76 15.36 -21.79
N ASP A 10 -3.20 16.55 -22.03
CA ASP A 10 -1.89 16.73 -22.68
C ASP A 10 -0.75 16.14 -21.83
N LYS A 11 -0.90 16.22 -20.51
CA LYS A 11 0.03 15.63 -19.53
C LYS A 11 -0.76 14.93 -18.44
N ARG A 12 -0.36 13.69 -18.11
CA ARG A 12 -0.98 12.91 -17.05
C ARG A 12 -0.21 13.05 -15.74
N ILE A 13 -0.92 13.44 -14.69
CA ILE A 13 -0.42 13.49 -13.32
C ILE A 13 -1.19 12.45 -12.52
N VAL A 14 -0.47 11.40 -12.12
CA VAL A 14 -1.05 10.18 -11.59
C VAL A 14 -1.15 10.26 -10.08
N SER A 15 -2.26 9.78 -9.52
CA SER A 15 -2.43 9.62 -8.08
C SER A 15 -3.20 8.34 -7.73
N PHE A 16 -3.10 7.94 -6.47
CA PHE A 16 -3.72 6.73 -5.93
C PHE A 16 -3.87 6.87 -4.39
N PRO A 17 -4.80 6.14 -3.76
CA PRO A 17 -5.09 6.29 -2.34
C PRO A 17 -3.94 5.75 -1.45
N ARG A 18 -3.86 6.27 -0.22
CA ARG A 18 -2.88 5.87 0.78
C ARG A 18 -3.37 4.63 1.53
N MET A 19 -2.47 3.69 1.77
CA MET A 19 -2.67 2.57 2.68
C MET A 19 -1.31 2.17 3.24
N GLY A 20 -1.00 2.61 4.46
CA GLY A 20 0.33 2.41 5.06
C GLY A 20 1.46 2.82 4.12
N ASN A 21 2.43 1.92 3.91
CA ASN A 21 3.61 2.18 3.09
C ASN A 21 3.50 1.74 1.61
N VAL A 22 2.30 1.38 1.12
CA VAL A 22 2.09 0.89 -0.26
C VAL A 22 2.54 1.89 -1.34
N HIS A 23 2.51 3.18 -1.02
CA HIS A 23 2.96 4.23 -1.94
C HIS A 23 4.42 4.09 -2.39
N ILE A 24 5.32 3.59 -1.54
CA ILE A 24 6.74 3.44 -1.84
C ILE A 24 6.98 2.50 -3.04
N PRO A 25 6.52 1.23 -3.01
CA PRO A 25 6.71 0.33 -4.13
C PRO A 25 5.88 0.71 -5.36
N VAL A 26 4.66 1.24 -5.19
CA VAL A 26 3.84 1.69 -6.33
C VAL A 26 4.50 2.86 -7.06
N CYS A 27 5.08 3.82 -6.33
CA CYS A 27 5.86 4.91 -6.93
C CYS A 27 7.10 4.39 -7.66
N SER A 28 7.70 3.29 -7.22
CA SER A 28 8.84 2.68 -7.93
C SER A 28 8.42 2.10 -9.28
N VAL A 29 7.22 1.52 -9.38
CA VAL A 29 6.67 1.03 -10.66
C VAL A 29 6.34 2.19 -11.60
N LEU A 30 5.53 3.15 -11.12
CA LEU A 30 5.07 4.28 -11.92
C LEU A 30 6.24 5.21 -12.30
N GLY A 31 7.15 5.48 -11.37
CA GLY A 31 8.36 6.27 -11.61
C GLY A 31 9.32 5.60 -12.60
N GLY A 32 9.43 4.27 -12.58
CA GLY A 32 10.16 3.52 -13.61
C GLY A 32 9.60 3.74 -15.03
N MET A 33 8.31 4.10 -15.15
CA MET A 33 7.66 4.46 -16.42
C MET A 33 7.77 5.96 -16.74
N GLY A 34 8.41 6.76 -15.89
CA GLY A 34 8.52 8.22 -16.06
C GLY A 34 7.24 8.97 -15.70
N ALA A 35 6.36 8.38 -14.88
CA ALA A 35 5.12 9.03 -14.46
C ALA A 35 5.40 10.22 -13.56
N GLU A 36 4.66 11.31 -13.76
CA GLU A 36 4.51 12.34 -12.74
C GLU A 36 3.47 11.89 -11.72
N ILE A 37 3.84 11.89 -10.44
CA ILE A 37 3.03 11.34 -9.37
C ILE A 37 2.79 12.41 -8.32
N ILE A 38 1.52 12.65 -8.00
CA ILE A 38 1.11 13.43 -6.84
C ILE A 38 0.52 12.48 -5.81
N LEU A 39 1.12 12.45 -4.62
CA LEU A 39 0.58 11.67 -3.52
C LEU A 39 -0.34 12.55 -2.67
N PRO A 40 -1.53 12.05 -2.29
CA PRO A 40 -2.29 12.68 -1.23
C PRO A 40 -1.48 12.63 0.08
N PRO A 41 -1.76 13.53 1.05
CA PRO A 41 -1.08 13.49 2.33
C PRO A 41 -1.29 12.14 3.03
N ALA A 42 -0.44 11.82 3.99
CA ALA A 42 -0.71 10.69 4.87
C ALA A 42 -2.10 10.83 5.50
N ASN A 43 -2.80 9.71 5.64
CA ASN A 43 -4.16 9.66 6.12
C ASN A 43 -4.31 10.40 7.46
N ASN A 44 -5.26 11.33 7.51
CA ASN A 44 -5.48 12.20 8.66
C ASN A 44 -6.98 12.50 8.85
N LYS A 45 -7.30 13.33 9.86
CA LYS A 45 -8.69 13.71 10.17
C LYS A 45 -9.38 14.43 9.01
N GLU A 46 -8.65 15.23 8.25
CA GLU A 46 -9.17 15.94 7.08
C GLU A 46 -9.53 14.97 5.95
N THR A 47 -8.65 14.01 5.64
CA THR A 47 -8.95 12.92 4.70
C THR A 47 -10.25 12.20 5.08
N LEU A 48 -10.38 11.83 6.36
CA LEU A 48 -11.59 11.17 6.86
C LEU A 48 -12.82 12.07 6.79
N SER A 49 -12.68 13.35 7.09
CA SER A 49 -13.77 14.33 7.03
C SER A 49 -14.30 14.50 5.61
N LEU A 50 -13.40 14.70 4.64
CA LEU A 50 -13.76 14.76 3.21
C LEU A 50 -14.44 13.47 2.75
N GLY A 51 -13.83 12.33 3.08
CA GLY A 51 -14.38 11.02 2.79
C GLY A 51 -15.78 10.81 3.33
N THR A 52 -16.01 11.18 4.59
CA THR A 52 -17.30 11.03 5.27
C THR A 52 -18.34 11.98 4.71
N ARG A 53 -17.97 13.24 4.43
CA ARG A 53 -18.87 14.27 3.92
C ARG A 53 -19.50 13.89 2.57
N TYR A 54 -18.74 13.23 1.71
CA TYR A 54 -19.15 12.92 0.34
C TYR A 54 -19.51 11.45 0.10
N SER A 55 -19.40 10.59 1.11
CA SER A 55 -19.80 9.18 1.00
C SER A 55 -21.18 8.94 1.60
N PRO A 56 -21.94 7.95 1.07
CA PRO A 56 -23.07 7.41 1.79
C PRO A 56 -22.65 6.90 3.18
N GLU A 57 -23.52 7.06 4.17
CA GLU A 57 -23.25 6.65 5.55
C GLU A 57 -22.85 5.18 5.64
N THR A 58 -23.54 4.33 4.87
CA THR A 58 -23.40 2.86 4.83
C THR A 58 -22.11 2.36 4.18
N MET A 59 -21.31 3.26 3.59
CA MET A 59 -20.01 2.89 3.04
C MET A 59 -18.99 2.69 4.16
N CYS A 60 -18.20 1.62 4.02
CA CYS A 60 -17.17 1.28 4.99
C CYS A 60 -16.04 2.31 5.04
N LEU A 61 -15.33 2.35 6.17
CA LEU A 61 -14.26 3.29 6.43
C LEU A 61 -13.18 3.33 5.33
N PRO A 62 -12.70 2.19 4.75
CA PRO A 62 -11.70 2.25 3.69
C PRO A 62 -12.16 3.00 2.43
N TYR A 63 -13.45 2.90 2.07
CA TYR A 63 -13.99 3.68 0.96
C TYR A 63 -13.92 5.17 1.25
N LYS A 64 -14.34 5.58 2.45
CA LYS A 64 -14.32 6.98 2.89
C LYS A 64 -12.89 7.53 2.83
N MET A 65 -11.91 6.78 3.33
CA MET A 65 -10.49 7.18 3.26
C MET A 65 -10.01 7.34 1.81
N ASN A 66 -10.31 6.37 0.93
CA ASN A 66 -9.94 6.45 -0.49
C ASN A 66 -10.56 7.67 -1.18
N LEU A 67 -11.86 7.94 -0.95
CA LEU A 67 -12.53 9.10 -1.53
C LEU A 67 -11.89 10.42 -1.06
N GLY A 68 -11.59 10.53 0.23
CA GLY A 68 -10.88 11.69 0.78
C GLY A 68 -9.50 11.88 0.16
N ASN A 69 -8.75 10.79 -0.03
CA ASN A 69 -7.45 10.85 -0.71
C ASN A 69 -7.58 11.31 -2.17
N TYR A 70 -8.60 10.84 -2.90
CA TYR A 70 -8.81 11.26 -4.29
C TYR A 70 -9.12 12.75 -4.40
N ILE A 71 -9.97 13.28 -3.51
CA ILE A 71 -10.27 14.71 -3.46
C ILE A 71 -8.97 15.50 -3.22
N GLN A 72 -8.21 15.15 -2.18
CA GLN A 72 -6.95 15.81 -1.85
C GLN A 72 -5.89 15.69 -2.97
N ALA A 73 -5.92 14.61 -3.75
CA ALA A 73 -5.02 14.43 -4.87
C ALA A 73 -5.41 15.32 -6.08
N ILE A 74 -6.70 15.37 -6.42
CA ILE A 74 -7.19 16.20 -7.52
C ILE A 74 -6.99 17.68 -7.21
N GLU A 75 -7.27 18.11 -5.97
CA GLU A 75 -7.05 19.49 -5.52
C GLU A 75 -5.57 19.91 -5.60
N LYS A 76 -4.64 18.95 -5.57
CA LYS A 76 -3.20 19.18 -5.78
C LYS A 76 -2.77 19.13 -7.24
N GLY A 77 -3.68 18.87 -8.18
CA GLY A 77 -3.42 18.85 -9.61
C GLY A 77 -3.33 17.45 -10.24
N ALA A 78 -3.64 16.37 -9.51
CA ALA A 78 -3.75 15.06 -10.13
C ALA A 78 -4.96 14.99 -11.08
N ASN A 79 -4.77 14.45 -12.29
CA ASN A 79 -5.84 14.32 -13.29
C ASN A 79 -6.07 12.86 -13.73
N THR A 80 -5.22 11.93 -13.27
CA THR A 80 -5.38 10.50 -13.52
C THR A 80 -5.34 9.74 -12.20
N LEU A 81 -6.43 9.09 -11.83
CA LEU A 81 -6.56 8.35 -10.58
C LEU A 81 -6.46 6.85 -10.82
N LEU A 82 -5.69 6.14 -10.00
CA LEU A 82 -5.58 4.69 -10.06
C LEU A 82 -6.37 4.04 -8.92
N MET A 83 -7.12 2.99 -9.27
CA MET A 83 -7.76 2.11 -8.30
C MET A 83 -7.54 0.65 -8.70
N PHE A 84 -7.31 -0.23 -7.73
CA PHE A 84 -7.33 -1.65 -8.00
C PHE A 84 -8.76 -2.20 -7.89
N GLY A 85 -9.16 -3.00 -8.87
CA GLY A 85 -10.40 -3.76 -8.87
C GLY A 85 -10.28 -5.02 -8.02
N ALA A 86 -11.41 -5.45 -7.48
CA ALA A 86 -11.55 -6.71 -6.76
C ALA A 86 -12.72 -7.51 -7.36
N PRO A 87 -12.71 -8.85 -7.27
CA PRO A 87 -13.70 -9.73 -7.91
C PRO A 87 -15.10 -9.68 -7.25
N GLY A 88 -15.44 -8.60 -6.53
CA GLY A 88 -16.74 -8.41 -5.91
C GLY A 88 -16.98 -9.21 -4.62
N SER A 89 -15.93 -9.77 -4.01
CA SER A 89 -16.06 -10.49 -2.73
C SER A 89 -16.42 -9.56 -1.56
N CYS A 90 -16.25 -8.25 -1.72
CA CYS A 90 -16.68 -7.21 -0.79
C CYS A 90 -16.95 -5.89 -1.55
N ARG A 91 -17.31 -4.82 -0.83
CA ARG A 91 -17.60 -3.49 -1.42
C ARG A 91 -16.43 -2.88 -2.18
N LEU A 92 -15.19 -3.34 -1.94
CA LEU A 92 -14.02 -2.92 -2.72
C LEU A 92 -14.22 -3.05 -4.23
N GLY A 93 -14.96 -4.07 -4.69
CA GLY A 93 -15.25 -4.27 -6.11
C GLY A 93 -16.04 -3.12 -6.75
N THR A 94 -16.69 -2.27 -5.96
CA THR A 94 -17.49 -1.13 -6.44
C THR A 94 -16.85 0.22 -6.10
N TYR A 95 -15.71 0.27 -5.41
CA TYR A 95 -15.08 1.51 -4.97
C TYR A 95 -14.75 2.44 -6.14
N ALA A 96 -14.16 1.92 -7.21
CA ALA A 96 -13.76 2.72 -8.36
C ALA A 96 -14.97 3.42 -9.00
N ILE A 97 -16.03 2.67 -9.26
CA ILE A 97 -17.26 3.16 -9.90
C ILE A 97 -17.94 4.21 -9.01
N GLN A 98 -18.07 3.93 -7.72
CA GLN A 98 -18.71 4.85 -6.77
C GLN A 98 -17.91 6.14 -6.57
N ALA A 99 -16.58 6.02 -6.41
CA ALA A 99 -15.70 7.18 -6.25
C ALA A 99 -15.69 8.02 -7.54
N GLU A 100 -15.63 7.37 -8.71
CA GLU A 100 -15.66 8.07 -9.99
C GLU A 100 -16.98 8.84 -10.18
N ALA A 101 -18.12 8.20 -9.92
CA ALA A 101 -19.43 8.86 -10.00
C ALA A 101 -19.50 10.06 -9.06
N LYS A 102 -19.05 9.89 -7.81
CA LYS A 102 -19.10 10.98 -6.83
C LYS A 102 -18.17 12.14 -7.17
N LEU A 103 -16.95 11.87 -7.62
CA LEU A 103 -16.01 12.93 -7.99
C LEU A 103 -16.50 13.71 -9.22
N LYS A 104 -17.14 13.06 -10.19
CA LYS A 104 -17.78 13.73 -11.33
C LYS A 104 -18.95 14.61 -10.90
N GLU A 105 -19.78 14.13 -9.97
CA GLU A 105 -20.87 14.93 -9.38
C GLU A 105 -20.34 16.20 -8.68
N LEU A 106 -19.15 16.13 -8.07
CA LEU A 106 -18.48 17.28 -7.47
C LEU A 106 -17.83 18.23 -8.49
N GLY A 107 -17.91 17.94 -9.79
CA GLY A 107 -17.40 18.80 -10.86
C GLY A 107 -15.92 18.60 -11.19
N TYR A 108 -15.28 17.53 -10.70
CA TYR A 108 -13.88 17.27 -11.01
C TYR A 108 -13.69 16.67 -12.41
N ASP A 109 -12.66 17.15 -13.12
CA ASP A 109 -12.20 16.60 -14.39
C ASP A 109 -10.97 15.70 -14.18
N PHE A 110 -11.16 14.39 -14.39
CA PHE A 110 -10.12 13.38 -14.19
C PHE A 110 -10.44 12.10 -14.98
N GLU A 111 -9.45 11.24 -15.20
CA GLU A 111 -9.64 9.86 -15.66
C GLU A 111 -9.41 8.88 -14.51
N MET A 112 -10.37 7.97 -14.28
CA MET A 112 -10.21 6.82 -13.40
C MET A 112 -9.66 5.63 -14.20
N VAL A 113 -8.51 5.11 -13.81
CA VAL A 113 -7.92 3.90 -14.39
C VAL A 113 -7.97 2.76 -13.38
N VAL A 114 -8.76 1.74 -13.71
CA VAL A 114 -8.95 0.56 -12.86
C VAL A 114 -8.10 -0.60 -13.35
N PHE A 115 -7.25 -1.14 -12.48
CA PHE A 115 -6.43 -2.33 -12.76
C PHE A 115 -6.88 -3.53 -11.95
N ASP A 116 -6.90 -4.70 -12.57
CA ASP A 116 -7.42 -5.91 -11.94
C ASP A 116 -6.25 -6.86 -11.69
N LEU A 117 -5.86 -7.00 -10.43
CA LEU A 117 -4.78 -7.90 -10.02
C LEU A 117 -5.22 -9.37 -10.01
N TYR A 118 -6.50 -9.66 -10.22
CA TYR A 118 -7.06 -11.02 -10.16
C TYR A 118 -7.31 -11.64 -11.54
N LYS A 119 -7.44 -10.82 -12.58
CA LYS A 119 -7.70 -11.27 -13.95
C LYS A 119 -6.45 -11.25 -14.85
N GLY A 120 -5.43 -10.50 -14.46
CA GLY A 120 -4.26 -10.22 -15.30
C GLY A 120 -2.93 -10.64 -14.68
N GLY A 121 -2.02 -11.13 -15.53
CA GLY A 121 -0.62 -11.29 -15.18
C GLY A 121 0.16 -9.96 -15.21
N VAL A 122 1.47 -10.03 -15.00
CA VAL A 122 2.39 -8.88 -15.03
C VAL A 122 2.21 -8.01 -16.29
N VAL A 123 1.93 -8.62 -17.44
CA VAL A 123 1.73 -7.89 -18.72
C VAL A 123 0.54 -6.94 -18.64
N GLU A 124 -0.63 -7.39 -18.18
CA GLU A 124 -1.83 -6.55 -18.08
C GLU A 124 -1.62 -5.40 -17.09
N LEU A 125 -0.90 -5.65 -15.99
CA LEU A 125 -0.54 -4.61 -15.02
C LEU A 125 0.30 -3.51 -15.68
N ILE A 126 1.33 -3.89 -16.44
CA ILE A 126 2.20 -2.96 -17.15
C ILE A 126 1.44 -2.22 -18.26
N GLU A 127 0.55 -2.88 -18.99
CA GLU A 127 -0.30 -2.22 -20.00
C GLU A 127 -1.23 -1.17 -19.39
N LYS A 128 -1.86 -1.49 -18.25
CA LYS A 128 -2.75 -0.54 -17.55
C LYS A 128 -1.97 0.63 -16.96
N PHE A 129 -0.80 0.39 -16.39
CA PHE A 129 0.08 1.48 -15.94
C PHE A 129 0.64 2.29 -17.11
N SER A 130 0.95 1.66 -18.25
CA SER A 130 1.34 2.35 -19.48
C SER A 130 0.24 3.30 -19.94
N ARG A 131 -1.02 2.83 -19.94
CA ARG A 131 -2.17 3.68 -20.24
C ARG A 131 -2.33 4.82 -19.24
N ALA A 132 -2.24 4.55 -17.94
CA ALA A 132 -2.41 5.57 -16.91
C ALA A 132 -1.30 6.64 -16.91
N THR A 133 -0.11 6.27 -17.33
CA THR A 133 1.06 7.17 -17.37
C THR A 133 1.29 7.78 -18.74
N ASP A 134 0.52 7.36 -19.76
CA ASP A 134 0.77 7.64 -21.18
C ASP A 134 2.22 7.32 -21.61
N SER A 135 2.84 6.35 -20.94
CA SER A 135 4.25 5.99 -21.15
C SER A 135 4.37 4.73 -21.98
N LYS A 136 5.26 4.76 -22.97
CA LYS A 136 5.68 3.58 -23.76
C LYS A 136 6.87 2.84 -23.15
N ASN A 137 7.37 3.28 -22.00
CA ASN A 137 8.56 2.71 -21.36
C ASN A 137 8.25 1.40 -20.61
N ILE A 138 7.95 0.34 -21.37
CA ILE A 138 7.62 -0.99 -20.83
C ILE A 138 8.82 -1.57 -20.04
N LEU A 139 10.04 -1.42 -20.57
CA LEU A 139 11.25 -1.91 -19.91
C LEU A 139 11.48 -1.21 -18.56
N GLY A 140 11.28 0.10 -18.52
CA GLY A 140 11.32 0.88 -17.27
C GLY A 140 10.25 0.45 -16.28
N GLY A 141 9.03 0.19 -16.75
CA GLY A 141 7.95 -0.37 -15.92
C GLY A 141 8.28 -1.75 -15.34
N ILE A 142 8.88 -2.65 -16.11
CA ILE A 142 9.33 -3.96 -15.62
C ILE A 142 10.45 -3.82 -14.57
N ARG A 143 11.43 -2.94 -14.82
CA ARG A 143 12.49 -2.65 -13.83
C ARG A 143 11.91 -2.05 -12.55
N GLY A 144 11.00 -1.09 -12.69
CA GLY A 144 10.26 -0.48 -11.60
C GLY A 144 9.42 -1.47 -10.81
N LEU A 145 8.77 -2.43 -11.48
CA LEU A 145 8.03 -3.52 -10.85
C LEU A 145 8.95 -4.44 -10.05
N LYS A 146 10.09 -4.85 -10.61
CA LYS A 146 11.08 -5.67 -9.87
C LYS A 146 11.57 -4.95 -8.62
N LEU A 147 11.95 -3.68 -8.75
CA LEU A 147 12.35 -2.86 -7.61
C LEU A 147 11.21 -2.70 -6.59
N GLY A 148 9.99 -2.41 -7.05
CA GLY A 148 8.80 -2.29 -6.23
C GLY A 148 8.50 -3.56 -5.43
N LEU A 149 8.61 -4.74 -6.04
CA LEU A 149 8.47 -6.03 -5.34
C LEU A 149 9.56 -6.23 -4.27
N SER A 150 10.80 -5.81 -4.56
CA SER A 150 11.89 -5.81 -3.59
C SER A 150 11.59 -4.89 -2.39
N LYS A 151 11.08 -3.68 -2.66
CA LYS A 151 10.68 -2.73 -1.62
C LYS A 151 9.49 -3.23 -0.80
N PHE A 152 8.51 -3.88 -1.43
CA PHE A 152 7.41 -4.53 -0.72
C PHE A 152 7.91 -5.55 0.32
N ALA A 153 8.78 -6.47 -0.09
CA ALA A 153 9.35 -7.48 0.81
C ALA A 153 10.17 -6.83 1.93
N ALA A 154 10.99 -5.83 1.59
CA ALA A 154 11.81 -5.10 2.56
C ALA A 154 10.98 -4.38 3.62
N LEU A 155 9.88 -3.71 3.23
CA LEU A 155 8.98 -3.03 4.15
C LEU A 155 8.35 -3.99 5.17
N ASP A 156 7.88 -5.15 4.70
CA ASP A 156 7.34 -6.18 5.58
C ASP A 156 8.41 -6.72 6.56
N GLU A 157 9.66 -6.86 6.11
CA GLU A 157 10.75 -7.37 6.94
C GLU A 157 11.13 -6.39 8.06
N VAL A 158 11.28 -5.10 7.73
CA VAL A 158 11.58 -4.09 8.76
C VAL A 158 10.39 -3.86 9.70
N GLU A 159 9.15 -4.03 9.22
CA GLU A 159 7.94 -3.95 10.03
C GLU A 159 7.81 -5.16 10.98
N LYS A 160 8.13 -6.37 10.53
CA LYS A 160 8.23 -7.55 11.41
C LYS A 160 9.25 -7.32 12.53
N GLY A 161 10.39 -6.70 12.21
CA GLY A 161 11.36 -6.25 13.20
C GLY A 161 10.73 -5.29 14.21
N LEU A 162 10.03 -4.26 13.76
CA LEU A 162 9.35 -3.30 14.63
C LEU A 162 8.39 -3.98 15.61
N LEU A 163 7.54 -4.88 15.12
CA LEU A 163 6.56 -5.61 15.94
C LEU A 163 7.23 -6.51 16.99
N TYR A 164 8.42 -7.04 16.69
CA TYR A 164 9.19 -7.85 17.63
C TYR A 164 9.95 -7.00 18.66
N TRP A 165 10.65 -5.94 18.24
CA TRP A 165 11.54 -5.19 19.11
C TRP A 165 10.82 -4.16 19.99
N ARG A 166 9.76 -3.51 19.50
CA ARG A 166 8.99 -2.50 20.26
C ARG A 166 8.48 -3.01 21.62
N PRO A 167 7.86 -4.20 21.78
CA PRO A 167 7.43 -4.67 23.10
C PRO A 167 8.58 -5.07 24.05
N ARG A 168 9.78 -5.27 23.51
CA ARG A 168 10.96 -5.75 24.24
C ARG A 168 11.92 -4.66 24.66
N GLU A 169 11.84 -3.48 24.02
CA GLU A 169 12.75 -2.38 24.30
C GLU A 169 12.63 -1.91 25.75
N LYS A 170 13.78 -1.61 26.37
CA LYS A 170 13.83 -1.05 27.72
C LYS A 170 13.35 0.41 27.72
N ASP A 171 13.81 1.18 26.74
CA ASP A 171 13.45 2.59 26.55
C ASP A 171 12.55 2.73 25.32
N ALA A 172 11.32 3.20 25.54
CA ALA A 172 10.29 3.27 24.52
C ALA A 172 10.66 4.22 23.36
N GLY A 173 10.38 3.80 22.12
CA GLY A 173 10.54 4.57 20.89
C GLY A 173 11.83 4.31 20.11
N ASN A 174 12.76 3.50 20.63
CA ASN A 174 13.99 3.16 19.90
C ASN A 174 13.69 2.34 18.63
N ALA A 175 12.87 1.29 18.76
CA ALA A 175 12.45 0.46 17.65
C ALA A 175 11.69 1.28 16.59
N GLU A 176 10.80 2.18 17.02
CA GLU A 176 10.04 3.05 16.11
C GLU A 176 10.96 3.98 15.31
N ARG A 177 11.95 4.60 15.97
CA ARG A 177 12.91 5.48 15.31
C ARG A 177 13.71 4.74 14.24
N ILE A 178 14.18 3.52 14.56
CA ILE A 178 14.91 2.65 13.64
C ILE A 178 14.01 2.24 12.46
N TYR A 179 12.77 1.84 12.72
CA TYR A 179 11.80 1.51 11.69
C TYR A 179 11.57 2.68 10.71
N LEU A 180 11.27 3.87 11.22
CA LEU A 180 11.02 5.05 10.37
C LEU A 180 12.25 5.43 9.55
N LYS A 181 13.47 5.21 10.09
CA LYS A 181 14.72 5.36 9.34
C LYS A 181 14.83 4.31 8.22
N GLY A 182 14.57 3.03 8.53
CA GLY A 182 14.58 1.94 7.56
C GLY A 182 13.59 2.15 6.42
N VAL A 183 12.35 2.57 6.72
CA VAL A 183 11.34 2.92 5.71
C VAL A 183 11.84 4.03 4.77
N ARG A 184 12.48 5.08 5.31
CA ARG A 184 13.07 6.16 4.49
C ARG A 184 14.24 5.68 3.62
N LEU A 185 15.06 4.77 4.11
CA LEU A 185 16.15 4.17 3.33
C LEU A 185 15.60 3.32 2.18
N ILE A 186 14.58 2.50 2.45
CA ILE A 186 13.90 1.68 1.44
C ILE A 186 13.21 2.56 0.38
N ASP A 187 12.57 3.66 0.81
CA ASP A 187 11.94 4.60 -0.11
C ASP A 187 12.95 5.21 -1.09
N LYS A 188 14.09 5.68 -0.58
CA LYS A 188 15.15 6.29 -1.38
C LYS A 188 15.95 5.32 -2.26
N ALA A 189 15.93 4.02 -1.95
CA ALA A 189 16.71 3.03 -2.67
C ALA A 189 16.31 2.96 -4.15
N ALA A 190 17.29 3.08 -5.05
CA ALA A 190 17.12 3.03 -6.50
C ALA A 190 17.47 1.66 -7.10
N SER A 191 18.06 0.76 -6.31
CA SER A 191 18.51 -0.57 -6.74
C SER A 191 18.17 -1.66 -5.73
N HIS A 192 18.19 -2.92 -6.18
CA HIS A 192 17.96 -4.08 -5.31
C HIS A 192 19.01 -4.21 -4.21
N ASP A 193 20.27 -3.88 -4.51
CA ASP A 193 21.34 -3.94 -3.53
C ASP A 193 21.21 -2.84 -2.48
N GLU A 194 20.78 -1.63 -2.86
CA GLU A 194 20.44 -0.58 -1.90
C GLU A 194 19.25 -0.98 -1.01
N VAL A 195 18.22 -1.62 -1.57
CA VAL A 195 17.10 -2.16 -0.77
C VAL A 195 17.61 -3.19 0.24
N ARG A 196 18.47 -4.12 -0.20
CA ARG A 196 19.06 -5.14 0.68
C ARG A 196 19.91 -4.51 1.78
N ASN A 197 20.72 -3.51 1.45
CA ASN A 197 21.56 -2.79 2.40
C ASN A 197 20.71 -2.03 3.43
N ALA A 198 19.62 -1.38 2.98
CA ALA A 198 18.68 -0.70 3.87
C ALA A 198 18.05 -1.67 4.88
N VAL A 199 17.64 -2.86 4.44
CA VAL A 199 17.13 -3.92 5.33
C VAL A 199 18.20 -4.37 6.30
N SER A 200 19.38 -4.77 5.83
CA SER A 200 20.48 -5.24 6.67
C SER A 200 20.82 -4.23 7.76
N GLN A 201 21.02 -2.97 7.37
CA GLN A 201 21.31 -1.88 8.28
C GLN A 201 20.20 -1.73 9.34
N THR A 202 18.93 -1.77 8.93
CA THR A 202 17.80 -1.63 9.86
C THR A 202 17.74 -2.79 10.86
N LEU A 203 17.97 -4.02 10.38
CA LEU A 203 18.00 -5.21 11.23
C LEU A 203 19.18 -5.22 12.20
N ASP A 204 20.35 -4.75 11.77
CA ASP A 204 21.52 -4.60 12.62
C ASP A 204 21.29 -3.54 13.71
N GLU A 205 20.67 -2.41 13.36
CA GLU A 205 20.28 -1.38 14.34
C GLU A 205 19.28 -1.92 15.37
N TYR A 206 18.31 -2.76 14.95
CA TYR A 206 17.40 -3.40 15.89
C TYR A 206 18.12 -4.32 16.89
N ARG A 207 19.14 -5.09 16.46
CA ARG A 207 19.91 -5.98 17.34
C ARG A 207 20.64 -5.21 18.45
N GLY A 208 20.94 -3.94 18.22
CA GLY A 208 21.56 -3.05 19.21
C GLY A 208 20.59 -2.49 20.26
N ILE A 209 19.28 -2.75 20.17
CA ILE A 209 18.30 -2.23 21.13
C ILE A 209 18.50 -2.92 22.50
N PRO A 210 18.67 -2.15 23.60
CA PRO A 210 18.62 -2.70 24.94
C PRO A 210 17.25 -3.30 25.24
N VAL A 211 17.20 -4.61 25.53
CA VAL A 211 15.96 -5.34 25.82
C VAL A 211 15.88 -5.81 27.27
N ASN A 212 14.67 -5.79 27.83
CA ASN A 212 14.42 -6.42 29.12
C ASN A 212 14.18 -7.93 28.92
N LYS A 213 15.22 -8.73 29.17
CA LYS A 213 15.17 -10.21 29.01
C LYS A 213 14.21 -10.92 29.96
N ASN A 214 13.85 -10.28 31.08
CA ASN A 214 12.97 -10.86 32.10
C ASN A 214 11.50 -10.52 31.87
N ARG A 215 11.18 -9.70 30.86
CA ARG A 215 9.80 -9.32 30.54
C ARG A 215 9.10 -10.48 29.84
N GLU A 216 7.98 -10.91 30.40
CA GLU A 216 7.06 -11.80 29.69
C GLU A 216 6.38 -11.02 28.55
N ILE A 217 6.44 -11.57 27.33
CA ILE A 217 5.87 -10.94 26.14
C ILE A 217 4.56 -11.65 25.78
N LEU A 218 3.45 -10.99 26.07
CA LEU A 218 2.15 -11.41 25.57
C LEU A 218 2.10 -11.27 24.05
N LYS A 219 1.62 -12.30 23.36
CA LYS A 219 1.43 -12.30 21.91
C LYS A 219 -0.04 -12.23 21.58
N ILE A 220 -0.45 -11.23 20.80
CA ILE A 220 -1.83 -11.07 20.33
C ILE A 220 -1.85 -11.15 18.81
N PHE A 221 -2.82 -11.90 18.30
CA PHE A 221 -3.08 -11.98 16.88
C PHE A 221 -4.18 -10.98 16.48
N LEU A 222 -3.81 -9.97 15.69
CA LEU A 222 -4.73 -8.96 15.19
C LEU A 222 -5.35 -9.41 13.86
N THR A 223 -6.67 -9.45 13.82
CA THR A 223 -7.51 -9.90 12.71
C THR A 223 -8.59 -8.87 12.41
N GLY A 224 -9.05 -8.78 11.17
CA GLY A 224 -10.04 -7.78 10.77
C GLY A 224 -10.00 -7.42 9.28
N GLU A 225 -10.61 -6.27 8.98
CA GLU A 225 -10.63 -5.70 7.63
C GLU A 225 -9.21 -5.32 7.19
N PHE A 226 -8.80 -5.73 5.99
CA PHE A 226 -7.39 -5.69 5.58
C PHE A 226 -6.83 -4.27 5.50
N TYR A 227 -7.61 -3.29 5.04
CA TYR A 227 -7.16 -1.91 4.96
C TYR A 227 -6.98 -1.34 6.37
N VAL A 228 -7.93 -1.60 7.27
CA VAL A 228 -7.86 -1.11 8.65
C VAL A 228 -6.65 -1.70 9.39
N LEU A 229 -6.33 -2.98 9.17
CA LEU A 229 -5.12 -3.58 9.74
C LEU A 229 -3.83 -2.90 9.27
N LEU A 230 -3.78 -2.48 8.00
CA LEU A 230 -2.57 -1.99 7.36
C LEU A 230 -2.40 -0.47 7.41
N GLU A 231 -3.46 0.28 7.71
CA GLU A 231 -3.46 1.75 7.79
C GLU A 231 -3.50 2.21 9.26
N PRO A 232 -2.37 2.67 9.83
CA PRO A 232 -2.28 3.07 11.24
C PRO A 232 -3.27 4.16 11.64
N PHE A 233 -3.62 5.09 10.74
CA PHE A 233 -4.62 6.10 11.06
C PHE A 233 -6.01 5.46 11.26
N ALA A 234 -6.38 4.51 10.40
CA ALA A 234 -7.70 3.87 10.43
C ALA A 234 -7.90 2.95 11.64
N ASN A 235 -6.82 2.34 12.16
CA ASN A 235 -6.85 1.54 13.38
C ASN A 235 -6.43 2.29 14.65
N MET A 236 -6.31 3.62 14.58
CA MET A 236 -5.92 4.48 15.71
C MET A 236 -4.57 4.10 16.34
N GLY A 237 -3.66 3.51 15.56
CA GLY A 237 -2.34 3.11 16.01
C GLY A 237 -2.35 1.98 17.04
N ILE A 238 -3.35 1.09 17.01
CA ILE A 238 -3.54 0.01 18.00
C ILE A 238 -2.27 -0.84 18.22
N GLU A 239 -1.50 -1.09 17.16
CA GLU A 239 -0.27 -1.89 17.25
C GLU A 239 0.88 -1.18 17.94
N LYS A 240 0.93 0.14 17.77
CA LYS A 240 1.89 0.99 18.48
C LYS A 240 1.50 1.06 19.95
N MET A 241 0.21 1.26 20.24
CA MET A 241 -0.31 1.24 21.60
C MET A 241 0.00 -0.09 22.30
N LEU A 242 -0.35 -1.23 21.70
CA LEU A 242 -0.07 -2.56 22.26
C LEU A 242 1.42 -2.83 22.43
N GLY A 243 2.24 -2.48 21.43
CA GLY A 243 3.69 -2.63 21.53
C GLY A 243 4.30 -1.80 22.66
N ASN A 244 3.84 -0.57 22.87
CA ASN A 244 4.28 0.27 23.99
C ASN A 244 3.89 -0.33 25.36
N LEU A 245 2.81 -1.11 25.41
CA LEU A 245 2.39 -1.85 26.60
C LEU A 245 3.16 -3.17 26.79
N GLY A 246 4.07 -3.52 25.88
CA GLY A 246 4.86 -4.76 25.95
C GLY A 246 4.21 -5.97 25.27
N VAL A 247 3.21 -5.74 24.42
CA VAL A 247 2.51 -6.80 23.69
C VAL A 247 3.08 -6.90 22.28
N GLU A 248 3.50 -8.11 21.89
CA GLU A 248 3.87 -8.40 20.51
C GLU A 248 2.61 -8.65 19.69
N VAL A 249 2.43 -7.86 18.63
CA VAL A 249 1.31 -8.01 17.71
C VAL A 249 1.75 -8.85 16.51
N GLN A 250 0.93 -9.83 16.18
CA GLN A 250 1.04 -10.65 14.97
C GLN A 250 -0.18 -10.32 14.09
N ARG A 251 0.03 -10.00 12.81
CA ARG A 251 -1.07 -9.66 11.89
C ARG A 251 -1.54 -10.87 11.09
N GLN A 252 -2.82 -10.85 10.74
CA GLN A 252 -3.39 -11.82 9.81
C GLN A 252 -2.83 -11.70 8.38
N ILE A 253 -2.41 -10.50 7.97
CA ILE A 253 -1.94 -10.24 6.61
C ILE A 253 -0.80 -9.22 6.64
N MET A 254 0.21 -9.48 5.80
CA MET A 254 1.26 -8.52 5.47
C MET A 254 1.13 -8.09 4.02
N LEU A 255 1.65 -6.91 3.67
CA LEU A 255 1.45 -6.30 2.37
C LEU A 255 2.11 -7.11 1.25
N SER A 256 3.37 -7.52 1.42
CA SER A 256 4.09 -8.30 0.41
C SER A 256 3.44 -9.67 0.19
N GLU A 257 2.90 -10.29 1.25
CA GLU A 257 2.19 -11.56 1.14
C GLU A 257 0.91 -11.43 0.32
N TRP A 258 0.17 -10.32 0.47
CA TRP A 258 -1.03 -10.06 -0.33
C TRP A 258 -0.67 -9.81 -1.79
N VAL A 259 0.31 -8.95 -2.06
CA VAL A 259 0.77 -8.60 -3.42
C VAL A 259 1.32 -9.82 -4.14
N SER A 260 2.18 -10.61 -3.49
CA SER A 260 2.72 -11.86 -4.03
C SER A 260 1.61 -12.83 -4.40
N GLN A 261 0.59 -12.98 -3.54
CA GLN A 261 -0.55 -13.83 -3.85
C GLN A 261 -1.39 -13.36 -5.04
N ALA A 262 -1.44 -12.05 -5.29
CA ALA A 262 -2.19 -11.48 -6.40
C ALA A 262 -1.43 -11.58 -7.73
N ILE A 263 -0.11 -11.33 -7.73
CA ILE A 263 0.68 -11.21 -8.96
C ILE A 263 1.29 -12.56 -9.39
N THR A 264 1.58 -13.48 -8.47
CA THR A 264 2.20 -14.77 -8.84
C THR A 264 1.16 -15.73 -9.45
N PRO A 265 1.36 -16.17 -10.72
CA PRO A 265 0.46 -17.13 -11.38
C PRO A 265 0.34 -18.43 -10.59
N LYS A 266 -0.85 -19.04 -10.58
CA LYS A 266 -1.13 -20.24 -9.76
C LYS A 266 -0.14 -21.38 -9.94
N TRP A 267 0.34 -21.62 -11.16
CA TRP A 267 1.29 -22.69 -11.48
C TRP A 267 2.72 -22.45 -10.97
N LEU A 268 3.08 -21.21 -10.58
CA LEU A 268 4.41 -20.83 -10.09
C LEU A 268 4.45 -20.76 -8.56
N ARG A 269 3.32 -21.02 -7.90
CA ARG A 269 3.19 -20.90 -6.45
C ARG A 269 3.57 -22.21 -5.77
N THR A 270 4.67 -22.19 -5.02
CA THR A 270 5.05 -23.32 -4.14
C THR A 270 4.39 -23.25 -2.77
N TRP A 271 3.61 -22.19 -2.49
CA TRP A 271 2.91 -21.96 -1.22
C TRP A 271 1.39 -21.83 -1.40
N LYS A 272 0.64 -22.43 -0.46
CA LYS A 272 -0.83 -22.32 -0.42
C LYS A 272 -1.26 -20.88 -0.14
N THR A 273 -2.17 -20.34 -0.95
CA THR A 273 -2.93 -19.12 -0.63
C THR A 273 -3.58 -19.26 0.74
N ARG A 274 -3.88 -18.12 1.36
CA ARG A 274 -4.68 -18.12 2.58
C ARG A 274 -6.07 -18.74 2.39
N LYS A 275 -6.66 -18.54 1.20
CA LYS A 275 -7.93 -19.15 0.77
C LYS A 275 -7.86 -20.68 0.65
N GLU A 276 -6.70 -21.23 0.29
CA GLU A 276 -6.46 -22.68 0.25
C GLU A 276 -6.11 -23.25 1.63
N LYS A 277 -5.49 -22.46 2.51
CA LYS A 277 -5.27 -22.83 3.91
C LYS A 277 -6.58 -22.85 4.70
N SER A 278 -7.51 -21.93 4.42
CA SER A 278 -8.81 -21.85 5.10
C SER A 278 -9.82 -22.90 4.64
N LYS A 279 -9.67 -23.48 3.44
CA LYS A 279 -10.53 -24.58 2.94
C LYS A 279 -10.28 -25.94 3.61
N LYS A 280 -9.26 -26.03 4.46
CA LYS A 280 -8.88 -27.28 5.15
C LYS A 280 -9.55 -27.43 6.54
N TYR A 281 -10.40 -26.46 6.89
CA TYR A 281 -11.25 -26.41 8.07
C TYR A 281 -12.65 -26.00 7.60
#